data_AF-A0A3S5BM75-F1
#
_entry.id   AF-A0A3S5BM75-F1
#
_cell.length_a   1.000
_cell.length_b   1.000
_cell.length_c   1.000
_cell.angle_alpha   90.00
_cell.angle_beta   90.00
_cell.angle_gamma   90.00
#
_symmetry.space_group_name_H-M   'P 1'
#
loop_
_entity.id
_entity.type
_entity.pdbx_description
1 polymer ?
#
loop_
_entity_poly.entity_id
_entity_poly.type
_entity_poly.pdbx_seq_one_letter_code
_entity_poly.pdbx_strand_id
1 'polypeptide(L)'
;MEVKLEISEVQEDHTRERQEHERVQEELTREVKLRQLILENFLPLEEREKLKRRAFFDESEEAWRLRPLLTSSASAGEQRGGRSSHRRNPNRESARDRDPVRPGSESEAGDGMANGARHHDTDASDEDAASANFSK
;
A
#
# COMPACT_ATOMS: atom_id res chain seq x y z
N MET A 1 -69.52 -6.58 -0.66
CA MET A 1 -68.52 -7.33 0.12
C MET A 1 -67.19 -7.42 -0.63
N GLU A 2 -67.22 -7.47 -1.97
CA GLU A 2 -66.06 -7.50 -2.88
C GLU A 2 -65.00 -6.41 -2.65
N VAL A 3 -65.39 -5.13 -2.58
CA VAL A 3 -64.44 -4.01 -2.34
C VAL A 3 -63.66 -4.15 -1.02
N LYS A 4 -64.28 -4.74 0.02
CA LYS A 4 -63.59 -4.96 1.30
C LYS A 4 -62.57 -6.10 1.21
N LEU A 5 -62.84 -7.10 0.36
CA LEU A 5 -61.90 -8.18 0.09
C LEU A 5 -60.73 -7.66 -0.73
N GLU A 6 -61.00 -6.89 -1.78
CA GLU A 6 -59.96 -6.27 -2.61
C GLU A 6 -59.02 -5.37 -1.81
N ILE A 7 -59.57 -4.55 -0.90
CA ILE A 7 -58.75 -3.73 0.02
C ILE A 7 -57.90 -4.61 0.94
N SER A 8 -58.45 -5.71 1.45
CA SER A 8 -57.72 -6.62 2.34
C SER A 8 -56.60 -7.35 1.60
N GLU A 9 -56.85 -7.82 0.38
CA GLU A 9 -55.86 -8.49 -0.47
C GLU A 9 -54.70 -7.54 -0.79
N VAL A 10 -54.99 -6.30 -1.21
CA VAL A 10 -53.97 -5.28 -1.47
C VAL A 10 -53.15 -4.95 -0.21
N GLN A 11 -53.78 -4.91 0.97
CA GLN A 11 -53.07 -4.69 2.23
C GLN A 11 -52.16 -5.85 2.62
N GLU A 12 -52.60 -7.09 2.36
CA GLU A 12 -51.81 -8.29 2.59
C GLU A 12 -50.60 -8.34 1.66
N ASP A 13 -50.78 -8.01 0.38
CA ASP A 13 -49.70 -7.93 -0.61
C ASP A 13 -48.67 -6.87 -0.22
N HIS A 14 -49.10 -5.65 0.13
CA HIS A 14 -48.18 -4.61 0.62
C HIS A 14 -47.43 -5.03 1.89
N THR A 15 -48.11 -5.74 2.79
CA THR A 15 -47.48 -6.23 4.03
C THR A 15 -46.41 -7.28 3.70
N ARG A 16 -46.71 -8.18 2.78
CA ARG A 16 -45.80 -9.22 2.32
C ARG A 16 -44.58 -8.63 1.62
N GLU A 17 -44.79 -7.72 0.67
CA GLU A 17 -43.72 -7.03 -0.05
C GLU A 17 -42.80 -6.29 0.93
N ARG A 18 -43.38 -5.56 1.89
CA ARG A 18 -42.60 -4.91 2.95
C ARG A 18 -41.76 -5.89 3.76
N GLN A 19 -42.33 -7.01 4.19
CA GLN A 19 -41.61 -8.03 4.96
C GLN A 19 -40.47 -8.65 4.16
N GLU A 20 -40.67 -8.87 2.85
CA GLU A 20 -39.63 -9.36 1.96
C GLU A 20 -38.48 -8.37 1.85
N HIS A 21 -38.78 -7.09 1.63
CA HIS A 21 -37.76 -6.04 1.61
C HIS A 21 -36.99 -5.94 2.92
N GLU A 22 -37.68 -5.99 4.07
CA GLU A 22 -37.05 -5.96 5.39
C GLU A 22 -36.11 -7.15 5.59
N ARG A 23 -36.54 -8.34 5.17
CA ARG A 23 -35.71 -9.55 5.24
C ARG A 23 -34.46 -9.42 4.38
N VAL A 24 -34.60 -8.97 3.13
CA VAL A 24 -33.46 -8.78 2.21
C VAL A 24 -32.50 -7.73 2.77
N GLN A 25 -33.02 -6.63 3.31
CA GLN A 25 -32.21 -5.58 3.93
C GLN A 25 -31.44 -6.11 5.14
N GLU A 26 -32.07 -6.93 5.99
CA GLU A 26 -31.40 -7.54 7.14
C GLU A 26 -30.27 -8.49 6.71
N GLU A 27 -30.50 -9.30 5.67
CA GLU A 27 -29.50 -10.19 5.10
C GLU A 27 -28.29 -9.43 4.56
N LEU A 28 -28.52 -8.44 3.70
CA LEU A 28 -27.45 -7.58 3.15
C LEU A 28 -26.70 -6.85 4.26
N THR A 29 -27.41 -6.36 5.28
CA THR A 29 -26.79 -5.67 6.43
C THR A 29 -25.87 -6.60 7.21
N ARG A 30 -26.29 -7.85 7.45
CA ARG A 30 -25.45 -8.85 8.13
C ARG A 30 -24.21 -9.17 7.30
N GLU A 31 -24.35 -9.31 5.99
CA GLU A 31 -23.23 -9.61 5.10
C GLU A 31 -22.20 -8.47 5.06
N VAL A 32 -22.66 -7.21 4.97
CA VAL A 32 -21.77 -6.03 5.04
C VAL A 32 -21.03 -5.97 6.36
N LYS A 33 -21.72 -6.18 7.48
CA LYS A 33 -21.09 -6.21 8.82
C LYS A 33 -20.02 -7.29 8.90
N LEU A 34 -20.30 -8.50 8.40
CA LEU A 34 -19.33 -9.59 8.38
C LEU A 34 -18.09 -9.22 7.57
N ARG A 35 -18.28 -8.71 6.34
CA ARG A 35 -17.16 -8.26 5.49
C ARG A 35 -16.33 -7.18 6.17
N GLN A 36 -16.96 -6.21 6.82
CA GLN A 36 -16.27 -5.16 7.56
C GLN A 36 -15.45 -5.73 8.73
N LEU A 37 -16.04 -6.62 9.53
CA LEU A 37 -15.33 -7.27 10.64
C LEU A 37 -14.12 -8.06 10.17
N ILE A 38 -14.23 -8.77 9.03
CA ILE A 38 -13.09 -9.47 8.42
C ILE A 38 -12.00 -8.46 8.03
N LEU A 39 -12.38 -7.38 7.33
CA LEU A 39 -11.45 -6.34 6.89
C LEU A 39 -10.75 -5.60 8.03
N GLU A 40 -11.38 -5.51 9.21
CA GLU A 40 -10.83 -4.77 10.36
C GLU A 40 -10.05 -5.66 11.32
N ASN A 41 -10.52 -6.89 11.57
CA ASN A 41 -9.95 -7.75 12.61
C ASN A 41 -8.92 -8.73 12.06
N PHE A 42 -8.96 -9.07 10.76
CA PHE A 42 -8.11 -10.11 10.17
C PHE A 42 -7.13 -9.58 9.12
N LEU A 43 -7.22 -8.30 8.73
CA LEU A 43 -6.27 -7.69 7.81
C LEU A 43 -5.42 -6.64 8.53
N PRO A 44 -4.08 -6.75 8.48
CA PRO A 44 -3.18 -5.68 8.94
C PRO A 44 -3.48 -4.36 8.23
N LEU A 45 -3.27 -3.24 8.93
CA LEU A 45 -3.58 -1.89 8.41
C LEU A 45 -2.86 -1.61 7.08
N GLU A 46 -1.61 -2.06 6.95
CA GLU A 46 -0.78 -1.92 5.76
C GLU A 46 -1.33 -2.69 4.57
N GLU A 47 -1.87 -3.89 4.81
CA GLU A 47 -2.44 -4.75 3.78
C GLU A 47 -3.82 -4.27 3.34
N ARG A 48 -4.65 -3.80 4.28
CA ARG A 48 -5.96 -3.21 3.98
C ARG A 48 -5.84 -2.05 2.99
N GLU A 49 -4.88 -1.17 3.22
CA GLU A 49 -4.65 -0.01 2.34
C GLU A 49 -4.09 -0.41 0.96
N LYS A 50 -3.22 -1.43 0.90
CA LYS A 50 -2.77 -2.00 -0.39
C LYS A 50 -3.93 -2.65 -1.16
N LEU A 51 -4.83 -3.34 -0.46
CA LEU A 51 -5.98 -4.01 -1.06
C LEU A 51 -6.97 -2.98 -1.61
N LYS A 52 -7.34 -1.95 -0.83
CA LYS A 52 -8.22 -0.85 -1.26
C LYS A 52 -7.76 -0.17 -2.55
N ARG A 53 -6.44 0.05 -2.70
CA ARG A 53 -5.88 0.70 -3.90
C ARG A 53 -5.88 -0.18 -5.15
N ARG A 54 -5.91 -1.50 -4.98
CA ARG A 54 -5.71 -2.47 -6.07
C ARG A 54 -6.97 -3.23 -6.45
N ALA A 55 -7.90 -3.40 -5.51
CA ALA A 55 -9.16 -4.06 -5.73
C ALA A 55 -10.05 -3.21 -6.64
N PHE A 56 -10.59 -3.83 -7.68
CA PHE A 56 -11.62 -3.26 -8.52
C PHE A 56 -12.65 -4.35 -8.83
N PHE A 57 -13.90 -3.95 -9.00
CA PHE A 57 -14.94 -4.85 -9.43
C PHE A 57 -14.94 -4.91 -10.96
N ASP A 58 -14.83 -6.10 -11.52
CA ASP A 58 -14.96 -6.33 -12.95
C ASP A 58 -16.43 -6.64 -13.25
N GLU A 59 -17.13 -5.69 -13.87
CA GLU A 59 -18.55 -5.84 -14.22
C GLU A 59 -18.80 -6.92 -15.28
N SER A 60 -17.80 -7.25 -16.12
CA SER A 60 -17.97 -8.25 -17.18
C SER A 60 -17.93 -9.68 -16.65
N GLU A 61 -17.16 -9.91 -15.59
CA GLU A 61 -17.00 -11.21 -14.94
C GLU A 61 -17.74 -11.31 -13.61
N GLU A 62 -18.43 -10.24 -13.20
CA GLU A 62 -19.14 -10.10 -11.92
C GLU A 62 -18.27 -10.45 -10.70
N ALA A 63 -16.98 -10.11 -10.75
CA ALA A 63 -16.00 -10.56 -9.78
C ALA A 63 -15.02 -9.46 -9.35
N TRP A 64 -14.56 -9.53 -8.08
CA TRP A 64 -13.49 -8.67 -7.59
C TRP A 64 -12.13 -9.15 -8.12
N ARG A 65 -11.39 -8.24 -8.75
CA ARG A 65 -10.04 -8.46 -9.28
C ARG A 65 -9.02 -7.54 -8.59
N LEU A 66 -7.76 -7.97 -8.56
CA LEU A 66 -6.66 -7.18 -8.01
C LEU A 66 -5.73 -6.74 -9.13
N ARG A 67 -5.40 -5.44 -9.18
CA ARG A 67 -4.34 -4.94 -10.05
C ARG A 67 -3.02 -5.65 -9.72
N PRO A 68 -2.24 -6.14 -10.70
CA PRO A 68 -0.94 -6.77 -10.44
C PRO A 68 -0.03 -5.85 -9.63
N LEU A 69 0.70 -6.41 -8.65
CA LEU A 69 1.89 -5.71 -8.17
C LEU A 69 2.90 -5.83 -9.30
N LEU A 70 3.30 -4.72 -9.90
CA LEU A 70 4.53 -4.69 -10.67
C LEU A 70 5.63 -5.05 -9.67
N THR A 71 5.99 -6.33 -9.61
CA THR A 71 7.20 -6.74 -8.91
C THR A 71 8.32 -6.07 -9.69
N SER A 72 8.98 -5.09 -9.09
CA SER A 72 10.17 -4.44 -9.66
C SER A 72 11.37 -5.41 -9.73
N SER A 73 11.14 -6.71 -9.98
CA SER A 73 12.17 -7.74 -10.01
C SER A 73 11.82 -8.98 -10.85
N ALA A 74 10.79 -8.96 -11.71
CA ALA A 74 10.54 -10.05 -12.66
C ALA A 74 10.92 -9.65 -14.09
N SER A 75 12.19 -9.90 -14.42
CA SER A 75 12.60 -10.51 -15.70
C SER A 75 12.00 -9.92 -16.99
N ALA A 76 12.33 -8.68 -17.32
CA ALA A 76 12.28 -8.20 -18.69
C ALA A 76 13.65 -8.48 -19.37
N GLY A 77 13.79 -9.68 -19.95
CA GLY A 77 14.65 -9.89 -21.11
C GLY A 77 16.09 -10.35 -20.90
N GLU A 78 16.32 -11.41 -20.12
CA GLU A 78 17.47 -12.28 -20.38
C GLU A 78 17.22 -13.00 -21.72
N GLN A 79 18.18 -12.95 -22.64
CA GLN A 79 18.22 -13.53 -24.00
C GLN A 79 17.62 -12.69 -25.16
N ARG A 80 18.41 -11.72 -25.63
CA ARG A 80 18.65 -11.58 -27.08
C ARG A 80 20.13 -11.77 -27.35
N GLY A 81 20.45 -12.89 -27.99
CA GLY A 81 21.81 -13.30 -28.29
C GLY A 81 22.55 -12.37 -29.25
N GLY A 82 23.88 -12.46 -29.19
CA GLY A 82 24.76 -11.95 -30.22
C GLY A 82 25.81 -10.96 -29.72
N ARG A 83 26.92 -11.47 -29.17
CA ARG A 83 28.24 -11.39 -29.82
C ARG A 83 29.33 -11.86 -28.87
N SER A 84 29.99 -12.93 -29.30
CA SER A 84 31.37 -13.27 -28.97
C SER A 84 32.26 -12.04 -28.93
N SER A 85 32.99 -11.85 -27.82
CA SER A 85 34.34 -11.26 -27.81
C SER A 85 34.91 -11.08 -26.39
N HIS A 86 35.92 -11.88 -26.08
CA HIS A 86 37.08 -11.51 -25.25
C HIS A 86 36.88 -11.32 -23.73
N ARG A 87 36.79 -12.42 -22.98
CA ARG A 87 37.42 -12.51 -21.65
C ARG A 87 38.68 -13.36 -21.77
N ARG A 88 39.79 -12.71 -22.14
CA ARG A 88 41.13 -13.30 -22.08
C ARG A 88 41.49 -13.42 -20.59
N ASN A 89 41.74 -14.64 -20.11
CA ASN A 89 42.18 -14.92 -18.75
C ASN A 89 43.73 -14.89 -18.71
N PRO A 90 44.39 -13.90 -18.08
CA PRO A 90 45.85 -13.87 -17.96
C PRO A 90 46.25 -14.62 -16.69
N ASN A 91 46.59 -15.88 -16.91
CA ASN A 91 47.21 -16.81 -15.98
C ASN A 91 48.49 -16.27 -15.33
N ARG A 92 48.82 -16.85 -14.17
CA ARG A 92 50.18 -17.23 -13.73
C ARG A 92 51.17 -16.15 -13.27
N GLU A 93 51.32 -16.10 -11.96
CA GLU A 93 52.56 -16.37 -11.22
C GLU A 93 53.87 -16.27 -12.04
N SER A 94 54.68 -15.26 -11.71
CA SER A 94 56.13 -15.30 -11.90
C SER A 94 56.76 -14.55 -10.75
N ALA A 95 57.20 -15.32 -9.75
CA ALA A 95 58.21 -14.89 -8.81
C ALA A 95 59.46 -14.47 -9.59
N ARG A 96 59.91 -13.23 -9.41
CA ARG A 96 61.30 -12.85 -9.56
C ARG A 96 61.67 -11.87 -8.46
N ASP A 97 62.52 -12.38 -7.59
CA ASP A 97 63.58 -11.72 -6.84
C ASP A 97 63.82 -10.23 -7.18
N ARG A 98 63.79 -9.38 -6.15
CA ARG A 98 64.98 -8.69 -5.60
C ARG A 98 64.63 -7.75 -4.44
N ASP A 99 65.18 -8.07 -3.27
CA ASP A 99 65.44 -7.19 -2.11
C ASP A 99 66.48 -6.07 -2.42
N PRO A 100 66.84 -5.14 -1.50
CA PRO A 100 66.07 -4.36 -0.49
C PRO A 100 66.55 -2.87 -0.37
N VAL A 101 66.08 -2.14 0.68
CA VAL A 101 66.69 -0.94 1.35
C VAL A 101 66.56 0.42 0.62
N ARG A 102 66.25 1.60 1.21
CA ARG A 102 65.81 2.13 2.55
C ARG A 102 65.62 3.69 2.34
N PRO A 103 65.58 4.54 3.38
CA PRO A 103 64.43 5.30 3.88
C PRO A 103 64.43 6.82 3.55
N GLY A 104 63.29 7.47 3.77
CA GLY A 104 63.20 8.94 3.87
C GLY A 104 62.05 9.32 4.81
N SER A 105 62.42 9.78 5.99
CA SER A 105 61.58 10.34 7.06
C SER A 105 61.12 11.76 6.75
N GLU A 106 59.90 12.12 7.16
CA GLU A 106 59.40 13.45 7.61
C GLU A 106 57.87 13.30 7.66
N SER A 107 57.19 13.14 8.80
CA SER A 107 56.98 14.05 9.95
C SER A 107 56.39 15.41 9.54
N GLU A 108 55.08 15.56 9.74
CA GLU A 108 54.35 16.75 10.24
C GLU A 108 52.86 16.33 10.27
N ALA A 109 52.21 16.11 11.41
CA ALA A 109 51.83 17.05 12.47
C ALA A 109 50.87 18.15 11.98
N GLY A 110 49.74 18.29 12.66
CA GLY A 110 48.83 19.45 12.57
C GLY A 110 47.39 19.04 12.27
N ASP A 111 46.57 18.73 13.27
CA ASP A 111 45.74 19.66 14.06
C ASP A 111 44.46 20.11 13.35
N GLY A 112 43.33 19.97 14.04
CA GLY A 112 42.04 20.49 13.56
C GLY A 112 40.79 19.84 14.17
N MET A 113 40.68 19.83 15.50
CA MET A 113 39.44 19.72 16.28
C MET A 113 38.37 20.71 15.75
N ALA A 114 37.11 20.35 15.48
CA ALA A 114 35.96 20.15 16.38
C ALA A 114 34.85 21.20 16.18
N ASN A 115 33.62 20.69 16.11
CA ASN A 115 32.36 21.17 16.69
C ASN A 115 31.74 22.55 16.33
N GLY A 116 30.52 22.49 15.82
CA GLY A 116 29.34 23.24 16.29
C GLY A 116 28.10 22.38 15.96
N ALA A 117 27.27 21.87 16.87
CA ALA A 117 26.48 22.50 17.93
C ALA A 117 25.68 23.71 17.38
N ARG A 118 24.37 23.89 17.56
CA ARG A 118 23.26 23.21 18.26
C ARG A 118 22.03 24.14 18.03
N HIS A 119 20.85 23.66 18.39
CA HIS A 119 19.61 24.41 18.71
C HIS A 119 18.73 24.81 17.51
N HIS A 120 17.48 24.36 17.41
CA HIS A 120 16.32 24.42 18.34
C HIS A 120 15.77 25.84 18.44
N ASP A 121 14.44 25.92 18.24
CA ASP A 121 13.45 26.94 18.63
C ASP A 121 12.51 27.19 17.43
N THR A 122 11.29 26.64 17.43
CA THR A 122 10.07 26.97 18.21
C THR A 122 9.35 28.23 17.73
N ASP A 123 8.03 28.22 17.99
CA ASP A 123 7.02 29.27 17.81
C ASP A 123 6.47 29.45 16.39
N ALA A 124 5.19 29.69 16.16
CA ALA A 124 4.00 29.90 17.02
C ALA A 124 2.80 29.62 16.08
N SER A 125 1.75 28.90 16.51
CA SER A 125 0.50 29.49 17.03
C SER A 125 -0.02 30.68 16.23
N ASP A 126 -1.16 30.47 15.59
CA ASP A 126 -2.28 31.42 15.44
C ASP A 126 -3.36 30.68 14.61
N GLU A 127 -4.65 30.73 14.85
CA GLU A 127 -5.45 31.14 15.99
C GLU A 127 -6.85 30.61 15.66
N ASP A 128 -7.61 30.28 16.69
CA ASP A 128 -9.04 30.00 16.62
C ASP A 128 -9.80 31.11 15.87
N ALA A 129 -10.63 30.71 14.91
CA ALA A 129 -11.79 31.49 14.48
C ALA A 129 -13.03 30.61 14.55
N ALA A 130 -13.52 30.48 15.77
CA ALA A 130 -14.90 30.77 16.16
C ALA A 130 -16.02 30.51 15.12
N SER A 131 -16.91 29.64 15.59
CA SER A 131 -18.34 29.92 15.73
C SER A 131 -19.23 29.92 14.49
N ALA A 132 -20.16 28.96 14.55
CA ALA A 132 -21.61 29.17 14.52
C ALA A 132 -22.23 29.87 13.29
N ASN A 133 -23.20 29.18 12.69
CA ASN A 133 -24.59 29.62 12.52
C ASN A 133 -25.37 28.46 11.88
N PHE A 134 -26.22 27.76 12.63
CA PHE A 134 -27.64 28.07 12.89
C PHE A 134 -28.58 27.65 11.74
N SER A 135 -29.44 26.66 12.07
CA SER A 135 -30.84 26.41 11.67
C SER A 135 -31.23 26.52 10.19
N LYS A 136 -32.07 25.63 9.65
CA LYS A 136 -33.41 25.26 10.13
C LYS A 136 -33.89 23.99 9.43
#